data_AF-A0A1L9BCQ7-F1
#
_entry.id   AF-A0A1L9BCQ7-F1
#
_cell.length_a   1.000
_cell.length_b   1.000
_cell.length_c   1.000
_cell.angle_alpha   90.00
_cell.angle_beta   90.00
_cell.angle_gamma   90.00
#
_symmetry.space_group_name_H-M   'P 1'
#
loop_
_entity.id
_entity.type
_entity.pdbx_description
1 polymer ?
#
loop_
_entity_poly.entity_id
_entity_poly.type
_entity_poly.pdbx_seq_one_letter_code
_entity_poly.pdbx_strand_id
1 'polypeptide(L)' 'MVVATKAGLVRTGPHEWHPVGAPKYLRQELELSLRRLKLERIGLYQLHRIDWVLALVGG' A
#
# COMPACT_ATOMS: atom_id res chain seq x y z
N MET A 1 -0.46 -20.88 7.00
CA MET A 1 -0.14 -20.20 5.72
C MET A 1 0.24 -18.75 6.00
N VAL A 2 1.27 -18.22 5.34
CA VAL A 2 1.64 -16.80 5.42
C VAL A 2 1.28 -16.14 4.10
N VAL A 3 0.47 -15.08 4.14
CA VAL A 3 0.10 -14.29 2.97
C VAL A 3 0.86 -12.97 3.01
N ALA A 4 1.55 -12.67 1.92
CA ALA A 4 2.24 -11.41 1.70
C ALA A 4 1.54 -10.62 0.58
N THR A 5 1.38 -9.31 0.78
CA THR A 5 0.89 -8.40 -0.27
C THR A 5 1.51 -7.01 -0.11
N LYS A 6 1.22 -6.13 -1.07
CA LYS A 6 1.84 -4.81 -1.20
C LYS A 6 0.79 -3.71 -1.29
N ALA A 7 1.19 -2.50 -0.90
CA ALA A 7 0.38 -1.30 -0.92
C ALA A 7 1.19 -0.05 -1.29
N GLY A 8 0.52 1.08 -1.38
CA GLY A 8 1.09 2.39 -1.63
C GLY A 8 1.26 2.72 -3.11
N LEU A 9 0.36 2.23 -3.98
CA LEU A 9 0.34 2.63 -5.39
C LEU A 9 -1.09 2.95 -5.86
N VAL A 10 -1.25 4.13 -6.46
CA VAL A 10 -2.45 4.50 -7.21
C VAL A 10 -2.19 4.34 -8.70
N ARG A 11 -3.14 3.76 -9.42
CA ARG A 11 -3.14 3.73 -10.89
C ARG A 11 -4.07 4.83 -11.42
N THR A 12 -3.51 5.82 -12.08
CA THR A 12 -4.26 6.95 -12.68
C THR A 12 -4.54 6.74 -14.17
N GLY A 13 -3.83 5.82 -14.81
CA GLY A 13 -3.96 5.53 -16.24
C GLY A 13 -3.31 4.20 -16.66
N PRO A 14 -3.32 3.87 -17.97
CA PRO A 14 -2.51 2.79 -18.51
C PRO A 14 -1.02 3.06 -18.23
N HIS A 15 -0.33 2.12 -17.59
CA HIS A 15 1.10 2.22 -17.23
C HIS A 15 1.48 3.35 -16.25
N GLU A 16 0.53 4.14 -15.76
CA GLU A 16 0.78 5.18 -14.76
C GLU A 16 0.52 4.65 -13.35
N TRP A 17 1.58 4.56 -12.55
CA TRP A 17 1.54 4.13 -11.16
C TRP A 17 2.28 5.12 -10.29
N HIS A 18 1.57 5.74 -9.36
CA HIS A 18 2.11 6.76 -8.46
C HIS A 18 2.26 6.21 -7.04
N PRO A 19 3.44 6.34 -6.40
CA PRO A 19 3.62 5.97 -5.01
C PRO A 19 2.85 6.90 -4.08
N VAL A 20 2.17 6.32 -3.08
CA VAL A 20 1.46 7.05 -2.03
C VAL A 20 1.76 6.39 -0.69
N GLY A 21 2.61 7.04 0.10
CA GLY A 21 3.08 6.53 1.40
C GLY A 21 2.29 7.05 2.60
N ALA A 22 1.27 7.88 2.37
CA ALA A 22 0.51 8.52 3.45
C ALA A 22 -0.11 7.48 4.41
N PRO A 23 0.08 7.58 5.74
CA PRO A 23 -0.39 6.57 6.69
C PRO A 23 -1.89 6.27 6.62
N LYS A 24 -2.72 7.30 6.39
CA LYS A 24 -4.18 7.13 6.23
C LYS A 24 -4.53 6.30 5.00
N TYR A 25 -3.82 6.52 3.89
CA TYR A 25 -4.02 5.77 2.64
C TYR A 25 -3.59 4.30 2.80
N LEU A 26 -2.42 4.06 3.40
CA LEU A 26 -1.92 2.70 3.63
C LEU A 26 -2.85 1.88 4.54
N ARG A 27 -3.48 2.52 5.54
CA ARG A 27 -4.50 1.88 6.39
C ARG A 27 -5.75 1.51 5.60
N GLN A 28 -6.25 2.41 4.77
CA GLN A 28 -7.39 2.13 3.90
C GLN A 28 -7.11 0.96 2.94
N GLU A 29 -5.91 0.92 2.32
CA GLU A 29 -5.53 -0.19 1.45
C GLU A 29 -5.38 -1.52 2.18
N LEU A 30 -4.99 -1.49 3.47
CA LEU A 30 -4.90 -2.70 4.29
C LEU A 30 -6.28 -3.31 4.48
N GLU A 31 -7.27 -2.50 4.83
CA GLU A 31 -8.67 -2.93 4.98
C GLU A 31 -9.23 -3.49 3.66
N LEU A 32 -8.94 -2.83 2.54
CA LEU A 32 -9.33 -3.32 1.22
C LEU A 32 -8.65 -4.65 0.88
N SER A 33 -7.37 -4.82 1.22
CA SER A 33 -6.62 -6.05 0.99
C SER A 33 -7.18 -7.21 1.80
N LEU A 34 -7.45 -7.00 3.10
CA LEU A 34 -8.09 -7.98 3.98
C LEU A 34 -9.45 -8.40 3.41
N ARG A 35 -10.28 -7.44 2.99
CA ARG A 35 -11.60 -7.71 2.40
C ARG A 35 -11.50 -8.50 1.09
N ARG A 36 -10.59 -8.14 0.18
CA ARG A 36 -10.43 -8.80 -1.12
C ARG A 36 -9.87 -10.21 -0.99
N LEU A 37 -8.90 -10.39 -0.10
CA LEU A 37 -8.26 -11.68 0.15
C LEU A 37 -9.06 -12.57 1.10
N LYS A 38 -10.12 -12.04 1.73
CA LYS A 38 -10.95 -12.72 2.73
C LYS A 38 -10.12 -13.23 3.92
N LEU A 39 -9.26 -12.36 4.45
CA LEU A 39 -8.37 -12.64 5.57
C LEU A 39 -8.66 -11.70 6.74
N GLU A 40 -8.40 -12.17 7.95
CA GLU A 40 -8.41 -11.34 9.16
C GLU A 40 -7.03 -10.70 9.43
N ARG A 41 -5.96 -11.26 8.86
CA ARG A 41 -4.59 -10.74 9.00
C ARG A 41 -3.77 -10.94 7.74
N ILE A 42 -2.78 -10.06 7.54
CA ILE A 42 -1.73 -10.19 6.54
C ILE A 42 -0.42 -10.50 7.26
N GLY A 43 0.31 -11.53 6.82
CA GLY A 43 1.56 -11.93 7.48
C GLY A 43 2.72 -11.00 7.17
N LEU A 44 2.76 -10.47 5.94
CA LEU A 44 3.75 -9.48 5.51
C LEU A 44 3.06 -8.44 4.62
N TYR A 45 3.10 -7.18 5.05
CA TYR A 45 2.52 -6.05 4.32
C TYR A 45 3.65 -5.08 3.96
N GLN A 46 3.96 -4.97 2.68
CA GLN A 46 5.12 -4.22 2.19
C GLN A 46 4.69 -2.99 1.39
N LEU A 47 5.46 -1.91 1.52
CA LEU A 47 5.34 -0.80 0.59
C LEU A 47 5.84 -1.25 -0.79
N HIS A 48 5.07 -0.98 -1.84
CA HIS A 48 5.42 -1.40 -3.19
C HIS A 48 6.55 -0.52 -3.77
N ARG A 49 6.52 0.79 -3.48
CA ARG A 49 7.56 1.77 -3.83
C ARG A 49 7.61 2.88 -2.78
N ILE A 50 8.79 3.42 -2.51
CA ILE A 50 8.97 4.56 -1.61
C ILE A 50 8.26 5.78 -2.20
N ASP A 51 7.42 6.43 -1.40
CA ASP A 51 6.91 7.77 -1.68
C ASP A 51 7.97 8.79 -1.25
N TRP A 52 8.77 9.23 -2.22
CA TRP A 52 9.85 10.18 -1.99
C TRP A 52 9.34 11.58 -1.64
N VAL A 53 8.13 11.94 -2.06
CA VAL A 53 7.55 13.24 -1.69
C VAL A 53 7.32 13.24 -0.19
N LEU A 54 6.66 12.22 0.35
CA LEU A 54 6.45 12.09 1.79
C LEU A 54 7.77 11.94 2.57
N ALA A 55 8.72 11.17 2.06
CA ALA A 55 10.01 10.93 2.72
C ALA A 55 10.83 12.22 2.91
N LEU A 56 10.67 13.21 2.02
CA LEU A 56 11.37 14.49 2.10
C LEU A 56 10.71 15.50 3.05
N VAL A 57 9.44 15.32 3.40
CA VAL A 57 8.72 16.23 4.34
C VAL A 57 8.80 15.76 5.80
N GLY A 58 9.32 14.55 6.04
CA GLY A 58 9.35 13.90 7.35
C GLY A 58 10.73 13.46 7.83
N GLY A 59 11.80 14.05 7.28
CA GLY A 59 13.19 13.87 7.71
C GLY A 59 13.71 15.07 8.49
#